data_AF-A0A2N6C3I5-F1
#
_entry.id   AF-A0A2N6C3I5-F1
#
_cell.length_a   1.000
_cell.length_b   1.000
_cell.length_c   1.000
_cell.angle_alpha   90.00
_cell.angle_beta   90.00
_cell.angle_gamma   90.00
#
_symmetry.space_group_name_H-M   'P 1'
#
loop_
_entity.id
_entity.type
_entity.pdbx_description
1 polymer ?
#
loop_
_entity_poly.entity_id
_entity_poly.type
_entity_poly.pdbx_seq_one_letter_code
_entity_poly.pdbx_strand_id
1 'polypeptide(L)' 'MAKMQRALISLTDKSGIEDFARQLEDLGIEIL' A
#
# COMPACT_ATOMS: atom_id res chain seq x y z
N MET A 1 11.75 10.45 -13.73
CA MET A 1 10.38 10.14 -13.28
C MET A 1 10.43 9.83 -11.80
N ALA A 2 9.57 10.43 -10.97
CA ALA A 2 9.56 10.16 -9.53
C ALA A 2 8.77 8.87 -9.28
N LYS A 3 9.44 7.83 -8.78
CA LYS A 3 8.80 6.57 -8.39
C LYS A 3 8.18 6.74 -7.00
N MET A 4 6.98 6.23 -6.79
CA MET A 4 6.34 6.25 -5.47
C MET A 4 7.13 5.35 -4.51
N GLN A 5 7.43 5.85 -3.31
CA GLN A 5 8.26 5.14 -2.32
C GLN A 5 7.46 4.75 -1.07
N ARG A 6 6.43 5.52 -0.73
CA ARG A 6 5.67 5.40 0.51
C ARG A 6 4.18 5.68 0.25
N ALA A 7 3.29 4.96 0.92
CA ALA A 7 1.85 5.14 0.85
C ALA A 7 1.23 5.13 2.26
N LEU A 8 0.38 6.12 2.57
CA LEU A 8 -0.41 6.15 3.81
C LEU A 8 -1.81 5.62 3.49
N ILE A 9 -2.26 4.59 4.22
CA ILE A 9 -3.58 3.98 4.00
C ILE A 9 -4.42 4.15 5.26
N SER A 10 -5.49 4.95 5.16
CA SER A 10 -6.44 5.15 6.26
C SER A 10 -7.83 4.68 5.84
N LEU A 11 -8.28 3.57 6.41
CA LEU A 11 -9.56 2.95 6.08
C LEU A 11 -10.39 2.73 7.34
N THR A 12 -11.68 3.00 7.24
CA THR A 12 -12.66 2.66 8.29
C THR A 12 -12.96 1.16 8.28
N ASP A 13 -13.16 0.59 7.09
CA ASP A 13 -13.35 -0.86 6.87
C ASP A 13 -12.08 -1.46 6.25
N LYS A 14 -11.65 -2.61 6.77
CA LYS A 14 -10.42 -3.32 6.38
C LYS A 14 -10.70 -4.58 5.56
N SER A 15 -11.91 -4.74 5.06
CA SER A 15 -12.27 -5.86 4.21
C SER A 15 -11.49 -5.81 2.89
N GLY A 16 -10.70 -6.85 2.61
CA GLY A 16 -10.03 -7.03 1.31
C GLY A 16 -8.73 -6.24 1.09
N ILE A 17 -8.16 -5.60 2.10
CA ILE A 17 -6.93 -4.79 1.91
C ILE A 17 -5.67 -5.64 1.74
N GLU A 18 -5.71 -6.91 2.14
CA GLU A 18 -4.53 -7.77 2.24
C GLU A 18 -3.84 -7.96 0.88
N ASP A 19 -4.62 -8.20 -0.17
CA ASP A 19 -4.08 -8.34 -1.54
C ASP A 19 -3.57 -7.01 -2.08
N PHE A 20 -4.15 -5.89 -1.66
CA PHE A 20 -3.70 -4.56 -2.04
C PHE A 20 -2.37 -4.21 -1.35
N ALA A 21 -2.24 -4.50 -0.05
CA ALA A 21 -1.01 -4.31 0.69
C ALA A 21 0.15 -5.15 0.13
N ARG A 22 -0.12 -6.43 -0.19
CA ARG A 22 0.86 -7.32 -0.84
C ARG A 22 1.39 -6.73 -2.15
N GLN A 23 0.52 -6.20 -3.00
CA GLN A 23 0.94 -5.58 -4.26
C GLN A 23 1.79 -4.32 -4.05
N LEU A 24 1.51 -3.53 -3.00
CA LEU A 24 2.31 -2.36 -2.69
C LEU A 24 3.71 -2.75 -2.20
N GLU A 25 3.80 -3.78 -1.36
CA GLU A 25 5.08 -4.35 -0.93
C GLU A 25 5.89 -4.90 -2.11
N ASP A 26 5.26 -5.63 -3.04
CA ASP A 26 5.90 -6.16 -4.25
C ASP A 26 6.46 -5.05 -5.16
N LEU A 27 5.81 -3.89 -5.17
CA LEU A 27 6.26 -2.70 -5.91
C LEU A 27 7.40 -1.95 -5.20
N GLY A 28 7.74 -2.35 -3.97
CA GLY A 28 8.74 -1.70 -3.11
C GLY A 28 8.22 -0.41 -2.47
N ILE A 29 6.91 -0.30 -2.25
CA ILE A 29 6.26 0.85 -1.62
C ILE A 29 6.01 0.52 -0.16
N GLU A 30 6.59 1.30 0.74
CA GLU A 30 6.39 1.16 2.18
C GLU A 30 5.03 1.73 2.59
N ILE A 31 4.26 0.97 3.37
CA ILE A 31 2.94 1.36 3.88
C ILE A 31 3.10 2.01 5.27
N LEU A 32 2.49 3.19 5.47
CA LEU A 32 2.43 3.95 6.73
C LEU A 32 1.03 3.93 7.35
#